data_AF-A0A2V3I0U0-F1
#
_entry.id   AF-A0A2V3I0U0-F1
#
_cell.length_a   1.000
_cell.length_b   1.000
_cell.length_c   1.000
_cell.angle_alpha   90.00
_cell.angle_beta   90.00
_cell.angle_gamma   90.00
#
_symmetry.space_group_name_H-M   'P 1'
#
loop_
_entity.id
_entity.type
_entity.pdbx_description
1 polymer ?
#
loop_
_entity_poly.entity_id
_entity_poly.type
_entity_poly.pdbx_seq_one_letter_code
_entity_poly.pdbx_strand_id
1 'polypeptide(L)'
;MPPGPLTLTIRVEPDGSRYLNGDSIEVEVMILISVVFDFEPDSLFLAEGQRLLEGSVNVSELYTRQPVPDFPLSAYLVNSTCDNRDSSTHFSRVGLTDQYGEFTYQFESVIGLPSFHNDSFWGELRVCFSTDSDFVDPINKTWLANFHGGLDIEYEQQDPQSFQPAMYALVALIVLGLVAGALVLVRRRKQAAIDEFAGVFSYTAELLAAGDEVREAIFNCYESLCRILMRRGFLRRDFETVREFELAIRNALPISEQALVALDRIFEEARYSSHVLGEPHRQNAQMALSTVLQEIDELQDIPERDSFLTEA
;
A
#
# COMPACT_ATOMS: atom_id res chain seq x y z
N MET A 1 28.84 -17.63 -56.33
CA MET A 1 29.00 -16.38 -57.10
C MET A 1 28.70 -15.24 -56.16
N PRO A 2 29.43 -14.11 -56.20
CA PRO A 2 29.10 -12.97 -55.35
C PRO A 2 27.71 -12.41 -55.74
N PRO A 3 26.92 -11.92 -54.76
CA PRO A 3 25.64 -11.29 -55.03
C PRO A 3 25.82 -9.96 -55.76
N GLY A 4 24.75 -9.48 -56.38
CA GLY A 4 24.73 -8.19 -57.07
C GLY A 4 24.91 -8.28 -58.58
N PRO A 5 25.24 -7.15 -59.24
CA PRO A 5 25.34 -7.09 -60.69
C PRO A 5 26.58 -7.87 -61.17
N LEU A 6 26.36 -8.75 -62.14
CA LEU A 6 27.39 -9.53 -62.80
C LEU A 6 27.26 -9.38 -64.32
N THR A 7 28.40 -9.28 -64.99
CA THR A 7 28.48 -9.35 -66.45
C THR A 7 28.88 -10.76 -66.86
N LEU A 8 27.98 -11.48 -67.52
CA LEU A 8 28.23 -12.80 -68.08
C LEU A 8 28.59 -12.67 -69.55
N THR A 9 29.73 -13.22 -69.96
CA THR A 9 30.11 -13.28 -71.38
C THR A 9 29.69 -14.62 -71.96
N ILE A 10 28.74 -14.61 -72.89
CA ILE A 10 28.38 -15.77 -73.69
C ILE A 10 29.27 -15.76 -74.93
N ARG A 11 30.17 -16.74 -75.03
CA ARG A 11 31.08 -16.89 -76.17
C ARG A 11 30.71 -18.11 -77.00
N VAL A 12 30.58 -17.91 -78.31
CA VAL A 12 30.46 -18.97 -79.30
C VAL A 12 31.79 -19.05 -80.03
N GLU A 13 32.45 -20.21 -79.93
CA GLU A 13 33.71 -20.44 -80.64
C GLU A 13 33.48 -20.61 -82.15
N PRO A 14 34.45 -20.22 -83.00
CA PRO A 14 34.36 -20.46 -84.43
C PRO A 14 34.37 -21.97 -84.74
N ASP A 15 33.62 -22.37 -85.77
CA ASP A 15 33.62 -23.75 -86.29
C ASP A 15 34.00 -23.77 -87.76
N GLY A 16 35.28 -24.03 -88.01
CA GLY A 16 35.84 -24.07 -89.36
C GLY A 16 35.29 -25.19 -90.24
N SER A 17 34.79 -26.29 -89.66
CA SER A 17 34.22 -27.41 -90.43
C SER A 17 32.85 -27.06 -91.03
N ARG A 18 32.14 -26.14 -90.38
CA ARG A 18 30.83 -25.63 -90.81
C ARG A 18 30.90 -24.21 -91.37
N TYR A 19 32.11 -23.64 -91.51
CA TYR A 19 32.33 -22.26 -91.95
C TYR A 19 31.60 -21.20 -91.10
N LEU A 20 31.49 -21.45 -89.78
CA LEU A 20 30.86 -20.52 -88.84
C LEU A 20 31.92 -19.68 -88.13
N ASN A 21 31.70 -18.37 -88.06
CA ASN A 21 32.50 -17.48 -87.24
C ASN A 21 32.08 -17.58 -85.77
N GLY A 22 33.04 -17.37 -84.87
CA GLY A 22 32.74 -17.18 -83.46
C GLY A 22 32.25 -15.77 -83.19
N ASP A 23 31.57 -15.60 -82.07
CA ASP A 23 31.09 -14.29 -81.60
C ASP A 23 30.98 -14.32 -80.07
N SER A 24 30.84 -13.15 -79.45
CA SER A 24 30.58 -13.05 -78.02
C SER A 24 29.62 -11.92 -77.69
N ILE A 25 28.73 -12.16 -76.74
CA ILE A 25 27.82 -11.15 -76.20
C ILE A 25 27.97 -11.07 -74.68
N GLU A 26 27.91 -9.86 -74.15
CA GLU A 26 27.85 -9.59 -72.72
C GLU A 26 26.39 -9.48 -72.28
N VAL A 27 26.06 -10.13 -71.16
CA VAL A 27 24.73 -10.13 -70.55
C VAL A 27 24.89 -9.68 -69.11
N GLU A 28 24.24 -8.58 -68.74
CA GLU A 28 24.15 -8.15 -67.35
C GLU A 28 23.06 -8.97 -66.63
N VAL A 29 23.41 -9.55 -65.50
CA VAL A 29 22.48 -10.28 -64.62
C VAL A 29 22.62 -9.77 -63.20
N MET A 30 21.52 -9.75 -62.45
CA MET A 30 21.51 -9.46 -61.02
C MET A 30 21.37 -10.77 -60.25
N ILE A 31 22.37 -11.12 -59.44
CA ILE A 31 22.26 -12.28 -58.54
C ILE A 31 21.67 -11.82 -57.21
N LEU A 32 20.45 -12.27 -56.95
CA LEU A 32 19.76 -12.03 -55.69
C LEU A 32 20.12 -13.11 -54.66
N ILE A 33 20.23 -12.72 -53.41
CA ILE A 33 20.37 -13.63 -52.27
C ILE A 33 19.18 -13.53 -51.33
N SER A 34 18.77 -14.67 -50.78
CA SER A 34 17.82 -14.70 -49.67
C SER A 34 18.60 -14.58 -48.36
N VAL A 35 18.14 -13.72 -47.46
CA VAL A 35 18.83 -13.44 -46.19
C VAL A 35 17.92 -13.65 -45.00
N VAL A 36 18.53 -13.89 -43.84
CA VAL A 36 17.91 -13.90 -42.52
C VAL A 36 18.46 -12.73 -41.73
N PHE A 37 17.59 -12.08 -40.97
CA PHE A 37 17.93 -11.00 -40.05
C PHE A 37 17.76 -11.51 -38.62
N ASP A 38 18.85 -11.55 -37.86
CA ASP A 38 18.85 -11.89 -36.44
C ASP A 38 19.11 -10.60 -35.64
N PHE A 39 18.21 -10.27 -34.71
CA PHE A 39 18.24 -9.01 -33.96
C PHE A 39 18.83 -9.26 -32.56
N GLU A 40 19.78 -8.43 -32.14
CA GLU A 40 20.40 -8.56 -30.82
C GLU A 40 20.38 -7.21 -30.09
N PRO A 41 19.62 -7.07 -29.00
CA PRO A 41 18.68 -8.04 -28.41
C PRO A 41 17.36 -8.17 -29.19
N ASP A 42 16.63 -9.26 -28.96
CA ASP A 42 15.29 -9.51 -29.52
C ASP A 42 14.20 -8.53 -29.01
N SER A 43 14.47 -7.84 -27.90
CA SER A 43 13.62 -6.81 -27.32
C SER A 43 14.48 -5.80 -26.56
N LEU A 44 14.08 -4.54 -26.54
CA LEU A 44 14.81 -3.48 -25.84
C LEU A 44 14.16 -3.16 -24.50
N PHE A 45 14.95 -2.73 -23.53
CA PHE A 45 14.47 -2.29 -22.21
C PHE A 45 14.90 -0.84 -21.94
N LEU A 46 13.97 -0.03 -21.44
CA LEU A 46 14.18 1.37 -21.05
C LEU A 46 13.97 1.59 -19.56
N ALA A 47 15.10 1.71 -18.85
CA ALA A 47 15.13 2.12 -17.46
C ALA A 47 14.82 3.62 -17.29
N GLU A 48 14.40 4.01 -16.09
CA GLU A 48 14.18 5.43 -15.78
C GLU A 48 15.49 6.22 -15.96
N GLY A 49 15.42 7.35 -16.66
CA GLY A 49 16.59 8.20 -16.96
C GLY A 49 17.49 7.70 -18.09
N GLN A 50 17.23 6.53 -18.69
CA GLN A 50 18.03 6.00 -19.80
C GLN A 50 17.91 6.88 -21.06
N ARG A 51 19.07 7.26 -21.61
CA ARG A 51 19.18 8.18 -22.77
C ARG A 51 19.81 7.54 -24.00
N LEU A 52 20.25 6.29 -23.87
CA LEU A 52 20.96 5.53 -24.90
C LEU A 52 20.16 4.26 -25.20
N LEU A 53 19.90 4.04 -26.48
CA LEU A 53 19.33 2.81 -27.02
C LEU A 53 20.28 2.28 -28.08
N GLU A 54 20.69 1.03 -27.96
CA GLU A 54 21.63 0.40 -28.87
C GLU A 54 21.26 -1.07 -29.10
N GLY A 55 21.76 -1.62 -30.20
CA GLY A 55 21.59 -3.01 -30.58
C GLY A 55 22.25 -3.27 -31.93
N SER A 56 22.16 -4.50 -32.39
CA SER A 56 22.68 -4.91 -33.68
C SER A 56 21.73 -5.84 -34.43
N VAL A 57 21.97 -5.93 -35.74
CA VAL A 57 21.28 -6.84 -36.66
C VAL A 57 22.34 -7.62 -37.41
N ASN A 58 22.31 -8.93 -37.25
CA ASN A 58 23.16 -9.85 -38.00
C ASN A 58 22.44 -10.29 -39.28
N VAL A 59 23.11 -10.16 -40.41
CA VAL A 59 22.59 -10.54 -41.72
C VAL A 59 23.36 -11.76 -42.21
N SER A 60 22.65 -12.87 -42.40
CA SER A 60 23.22 -14.10 -42.92
C SER A 60 22.45 -14.59 -44.15
N GLU A 61 23.13 -15.26 -45.06
CA GLU A 61 22.48 -15.86 -46.23
C GLU A 61 21.70 -17.11 -45.81
N LEU A 62 20.47 -17.26 -46.29
CA LEU A 62 19.49 -18.22 -45.79
C LEU A 62 19.93 -19.70 -45.89
N TYR A 63 20.64 -20.06 -46.97
CA TYR A 63 20.96 -21.47 -47.25
C TYR A 63 22.34 -21.87 -46.72
N THR A 64 23.32 -21.00 -46.87
CA THR A 64 24.72 -21.20 -46.51
C THR A 64 25.01 -20.76 -45.08
N ARG A 65 24.17 -19.90 -44.50
CA ARG A 65 24.35 -19.26 -43.19
C ARG A 65 25.66 -18.47 -43.07
N GLN A 66 26.23 -18.07 -44.19
CA GLN A 66 27.41 -17.23 -44.20
C GLN A 66 27.01 -15.78 -43.93
N PRO A 67 27.82 -15.01 -43.21
CA PRO A 67 27.57 -13.59 -42.99
C PRO A 67 27.60 -12.85 -44.32
N VAL A 68 26.75 -11.83 -44.44
CA VAL A 68 26.67 -10.98 -45.64
C VAL A 68 27.30 -9.63 -45.31
N PRO A 69 28.57 -9.39 -45.68
CA PRO A 69 29.21 -8.11 -45.46
C PRO A 69 28.73 -7.04 -46.45
N ASP A 70 28.98 -5.77 -46.11
CA ASP A 70 28.64 -4.60 -46.94
C ASP A 70 27.15 -4.51 -47.31
N PHE A 71 26.27 -5.11 -46.49
CA PHE A 71 24.82 -5.13 -46.69
C PHE A 71 24.19 -3.85 -46.12
N PRO A 72 23.50 -3.03 -46.93
CA PRO A 72 22.94 -1.77 -46.46
C PRO A 72 21.70 -1.99 -45.57
N LEU A 73 21.74 -1.40 -44.38
CA LEU A 73 20.64 -1.41 -43.42
C LEU A 73 20.39 -0.01 -42.86
N SER A 74 19.14 0.20 -42.48
CA SER A 74 18.66 1.42 -41.83
C SER A 74 17.79 1.05 -40.65
N ALA A 75 18.11 1.58 -39.47
CA ALA A 75 17.31 1.51 -38.25
C ALA A 75 16.68 2.88 -37.95
N TYR A 76 15.43 2.88 -37.48
CA TYR A 76 14.64 4.09 -37.23
C TYR A 76 13.97 3.96 -35.86
N LEU A 77 14.21 4.93 -34.97
CA LEU A 77 13.48 5.06 -33.72
C LEU A 77 12.22 5.87 -33.98
N VAL A 78 11.05 5.23 -33.90
CA VAL A 78 9.76 5.83 -34.25
C VAL A 78 8.82 5.93 -33.06
N ASN A 79 7.81 6.79 -33.19
CA ASN A 79 6.64 6.79 -32.34
C ASN A 79 5.58 5.79 -32.85
N SER A 80 5.21 4.84 -32.00
CA SER A 80 4.11 3.87 -32.09
C SER A 80 4.30 2.72 -33.09
N THR A 81 4.35 2.98 -34.40
CA THR A 81 4.31 1.92 -35.42
C THR A 81 5.30 2.12 -36.56
N CYS A 82 5.74 1.01 -37.16
CA CYS A 82 6.59 0.99 -38.35
C CYS A 82 5.84 1.31 -39.65
N ASP A 83 4.51 1.18 -39.69
CA ASP A 83 3.71 1.39 -40.92
C ASP A 83 3.82 2.83 -41.46
N ASN A 84 3.97 3.81 -40.57
CA ASN A 84 4.07 5.24 -40.92
C ASN A 84 5.43 5.84 -40.55
N ARG A 85 6.46 5.00 -40.48
CA ARG A 85 7.82 5.33 -40.04
C ARG A 85 8.35 6.62 -40.66
N ASP A 86 8.12 6.84 -41.95
CA ASP A 86 8.64 8.00 -42.67
C ASP A 86 8.17 9.35 -42.08
N SER A 87 7.03 9.35 -41.38
CA SER A 87 6.46 10.53 -40.71
C SER A 87 6.66 10.55 -39.20
N SER A 88 6.94 9.40 -38.57
CA SER A 88 7.03 9.22 -37.11
C SER A 88 8.45 8.98 -36.58
N THR A 89 9.47 9.06 -37.45
CA THR A 89 10.88 8.87 -37.08
C THR A 89 11.40 10.05 -36.25
N HIS A 90 11.89 9.75 -35.05
CA HIS A 90 12.64 10.68 -34.20
C HIS A 90 14.13 10.65 -34.53
N PHE A 91 14.69 9.45 -34.73
CA PHE A 91 16.12 9.23 -35.03
C PHE A 91 16.28 8.14 -36.08
N SER A 92 17.32 8.25 -36.91
CA SER A 92 17.66 7.20 -37.88
C SER A 92 19.16 6.93 -37.88
N ARG A 93 19.51 5.68 -38.14
CA ARG A 93 20.87 5.20 -38.32
C ARG A 93 20.94 4.37 -39.58
N VAL A 94 21.78 4.79 -40.52
CA VAL A 94 22.02 4.09 -41.79
C VAL A 94 23.48 3.65 -41.84
N GLY A 95 23.72 2.45 -42.35
CA GLY A 95 25.07 1.90 -42.46
C GLY A 95 25.10 0.61 -43.26
N LEU A 96 26.28 0.01 -43.31
CA LEU A 96 26.51 -1.29 -43.92
C LEU A 96 26.84 -2.29 -42.81
N THR A 97 26.56 -3.57 -43.06
CA THR A 97 27.10 -4.65 -42.23
C THR A 97 28.61 -4.75 -42.37
N ASP A 98 29.28 -5.17 -41.31
CA ASP A 98 30.71 -5.40 -41.30
C ASP A 98 31.11 -6.76 -41.92
N GLN A 99 32.38 -7.16 -41.79
CA GLN A 99 32.89 -8.44 -42.29
C GLN A 99 32.20 -9.69 -41.69
N TYR A 100 31.52 -9.54 -40.56
CA TYR A 100 30.78 -10.59 -39.87
C TYR A 100 29.26 -10.50 -40.13
N GLY A 101 28.83 -9.61 -41.02
CA GLY A 101 27.42 -9.41 -41.33
C GLY A 101 26.68 -8.63 -40.25
N GLU A 102 27.38 -7.96 -39.33
CA GLU A 102 26.79 -7.23 -38.23
C GLU A 102 26.57 -5.76 -38.58
N PHE A 103 25.36 -5.26 -38.35
CA PHE A 103 25.01 -3.84 -38.42
C PHE A 103 24.61 -3.33 -37.02
N THR A 104 25.38 -2.40 -36.45
CA THR A 104 25.09 -1.81 -35.14
C THR A 104 24.37 -0.47 -35.27
N TYR A 105 23.35 -0.26 -34.43
CA TYR A 105 22.65 1.02 -34.31
C TYR A 105 22.73 1.57 -32.89
N GLN A 106 22.74 2.90 -32.79
CA GLN A 106 22.78 3.63 -31.54
C GLN A 106 21.95 4.91 -31.68
N PHE A 107 21.03 5.13 -30.75
CA PHE A 107 20.23 6.35 -30.61
C PHE A 107 20.52 6.98 -29.25
N GLU A 108 20.80 8.28 -29.25
CA GLU A 108 21.10 9.02 -28.03
C GLU A 108 20.22 10.27 -27.93
N SER A 109 19.54 10.43 -26.80
CA SER A 109 18.81 11.65 -26.48
C SER A 109 19.80 12.75 -26.08
N VAL A 110 19.96 13.75 -26.95
CA VAL A 110 20.88 14.87 -26.73
C VAL A 110 20.51 15.73 -25.51
N ILE A 111 21.52 16.34 -24.89
CA ILE A 111 21.36 17.20 -23.71
C ILE A 111 20.31 18.29 -24.01
N GLY A 112 19.28 18.38 -23.16
CA GLY A 112 18.15 19.30 -23.30
C GLY A 112 16.82 18.63 -23.66
N LEU A 113 16.85 17.38 -24.15
CA LEU A 113 15.65 16.55 -24.34
C LEU A 113 15.47 15.58 -23.16
N PRO A 114 14.24 15.11 -22.86
CA PRO A 114 14.03 14.10 -21.82
C PRO A 114 14.66 12.75 -22.18
N SER A 115 14.82 11.86 -21.20
CA SER A 115 15.21 10.46 -21.44
C SER A 115 14.19 9.75 -22.32
N PHE A 116 14.58 8.65 -22.98
CA PHE A 116 13.68 7.88 -23.83
C PHE A 116 12.53 7.22 -23.05
N HIS A 117 12.70 7.06 -21.73
CA HIS A 117 11.65 6.58 -20.83
C HIS A 117 10.44 7.53 -20.75
N ASN A 118 10.57 8.81 -21.12
CA ASN A 118 9.45 9.75 -21.09
C ASN A 118 8.49 9.52 -22.27
N ASP A 119 7.56 8.59 -22.07
CA ASP A 119 6.51 8.21 -23.02
C ASP A 119 5.58 9.38 -23.40
N SER A 120 5.38 10.34 -22.49
CA SER A 120 4.54 11.52 -22.72
C SER A 120 5.16 12.48 -23.74
N PHE A 121 6.50 12.50 -23.81
CA PHE A 121 7.24 13.32 -24.78
C PHE A 121 7.50 12.56 -26.08
N TRP A 122 7.99 11.32 -25.99
CA TRP A 122 8.43 10.54 -27.15
C TRP A 122 7.34 9.69 -27.81
N GLY A 123 6.27 9.40 -27.06
CA GLY A 123 5.32 8.34 -27.38
C GLY A 123 5.84 6.96 -26.97
N GLU A 124 5.08 5.94 -27.35
CA GLU A 124 5.53 4.55 -27.26
C GLU A 124 6.60 4.32 -28.35
N LEU A 125 7.84 4.12 -27.94
CA LEU A 125 8.96 4.03 -28.85
C LEU A 125 9.12 2.61 -29.40
N ARG A 126 9.55 2.52 -30.65
CA ARG A 126 9.83 1.26 -31.35
C ARG A 126 11.00 1.44 -32.32
N VAL A 127 11.79 0.39 -32.54
CA VAL A 127 12.87 0.40 -33.55
C VAL A 127 12.44 -0.35 -34.80
N CYS A 128 12.36 0.35 -35.92
CA CYS A 128 11.99 -0.20 -37.22
C CYS A 128 13.21 -0.34 -38.11
N PHE A 129 13.18 -1.30 -39.04
CA PHE A 129 14.31 -1.60 -39.92
C PHE A 129 13.89 -1.58 -41.40
N SER A 130 14.81 -1.21 -42.28
CA SER A 130 14.69 -1.49 -43.72
C SER A 130 16.06 -1.66 -44.35
N THR A 131 16.07 -2.21 -45.55
CA THR A 131 17.26 -2.30 -46.40
C THR A 131 16.96 -1.69 -47.76
N ASP A 132 17.93 -0.92 -48.27
CA ASP A 132 17.92 -0.42 -49.64
C ASP A 132 18.75 -1.31 -50.57
N SER A 133 19.12 -2.52 -50.14
CA SER A 133 19.88 -3.46 -50.98
C SER A 133 19.11 -3.79 -52.25
N ASP A 134 19.84 -3.79 -53.37
CA ASP A 134 19.35 -4.16 -54.71
C ASP A 134 19.64 -5.64 -55.04
N PHE A 135 20.41 -6.32 -54.19
CA PHE A 135 20.85 -7.70 -54.39
C PHE A 135 20.23 -8.68 -53.39
N VAL A 136 19.24 -8.24 -52.64
CA VAL A 136 18.44 -9.09 -51.74
C VAL A 136 17.13 -9.51 -52.41
N ASP A 137 16.64 -10.69 -52.09
CA ASP A 137 15.30 -11.13 -52.47
C ASP A 137 14.24 -10.08 -52.05
N PRO A 138 13.39 -9.59 -52.97
CA PRO A 138 12.31 -8.66 -52.65
C PRO A 138 11.39 -9.12 -51.51
N ILE A 139 11.22 -10.43 -51.32
CA ILE A 139 10.45 -10.99 -50.20
C ILE A 139 11.10 -10.63 -48.87
N ASN A 140 12.42 -10.83 -48.72
CA ASN A 140 13.13 -10.52 -47.48
C ASN A 140 13.14 -9.00 -47.21
N LYS A 141 13.32 -8.18 -48.27
CA LYS A 141 13.23 -6.71 -48.18
C LYS A 141 11.85 -6.24 -47.69
N THR A 142 10.78 -6.81 -48.27
CA THR A 142 9.40 -6.48 -47.89
C THR A 142 9.08 -6.98 -46.48
N TRP A 143 9.58 -8.17 -46.12
CA TRP A 143 9.40 -8.73 -44.78
C TRP A 143 10.00 -7.82 -43.71
N LEU A 144 11.26 -7.40 -43.88
CA LEU A 144 11.93 -6.54 -42.91
C LEU A 144 11.20 -5.20 -42.70
N ALA A 145 10.76 -4.58 -43.80
CA ALA A 145 10.13 -3.27 -43.76
C ALA A 145 8.69 -3.29 -43.23
N ASN A 146 7.89 -4.31 -43.60
CA ASN A 146 6.43 -4.27 -43.44
C ASN A 146 5.86 -5.39 -42.55
N PHE A 147 6.58 -6.50 -42.36
CA PHE A 147 6.03 -7.68 -41.68
C PHE A 147 6.77 -8.04 -40.39
N HIS A 148 8.03 -7.64 -40.23
CA HIS A 148 8.77 -7.87 -38.99
C HIS A 148 8.13 -7.13 -37.81
N GLY A 149 7.60 -5.92 -38.04
CA GLY A 149 6.95 -5.12 -37.01
C GLY A 149 7.91 -4.30 -36.13
N GLY A 150 9.22 -4.51 -36.26
CA GLY A 150 10.25 -3.80 -35.48
C GLY A 150 10.53 -4.44 -34.13
N LEU A 151 11.37 -3.81 -33.32
CA LEU A 151 11.65 -4.22 -31.94
C LEU A 151 10.86 -3.35 -30.97
N ASP A 152 10.05 -4.01 -30.15
CA ASP A 152 9.34 -3.37 -29.05
C ASP A 152 10.29 -2.98 -27.92
N ILE A 153 9.90 -1.94 -27.20
CA ILE A 153 10.64 -1.42 -26.07
C ILE A 153 9.82 -1.60 -24.79
N GLU A 154 10.33 -2.41 -23.87
CA GLU A 154 9.76 -2.60 -22.56
C GLU A 154 10.23 -1.47 -21.63
N TYR A 155 9.29 -0.83 -20.94
CA TYR A 155 9.56 0.27 -20.03
C TYR A 155 9.62 -0.24 -18.59
N GLU A 156 10.61 0.24 -17.83
CA GLU A 156 10.68 -0.02 -16.39
C GLU A 156 9.42 0.50 -15.70
N GLN A 157 8.60 -0.38 -15.13
CA GLN A 157 7.46 0.05 -14.36
C GLN A 157 7.94 0.59 -13.02
N GLN A 158 7.63 1.85 -12.72
CA GLN A 158 7.79 2.37 -11.37
C GLN A 158 6.89 1.55 -10.44
N ASP A 159 7.50 0.78 -9.54
CA ASP A 159 6.78 0.22 -8.40
C ASP A 159 6.12 1.41 -7.69
N PRO A 160 4.78 1.51 -7.66
CA PRO A 160 4.12 2.64 -7.05
C PRO A 160 4.57 2.65 -5.60
N GLN A 161 5.35 3.68 -5.24
CA GLN A 161 5.94 3.88 -3.93
C GLN A 161 4.84 3.59 -2.89
N SER A 162 4.91 2.40 -2.29
CA SER A 162 3.71 1.85 -1.66
C SER A 162 3.41 2.69 -0.41
N PHE A 163 2.39 3.55 -0.49
CA PHE A 163 1.88 4.31 0.66
C PHE A 163 1.12 3.42 1.66
N GLN A 164 1.04 2.12 1.38
CA GLN A 164 0.28 1.13 2.12
C GLN A 164 0.69 0.98 3.60
N PRO A 165 1.98 0.79 3.97
CA PRO A 165 2.36 0.61 5.38
C PRO A 165 2.10 1.86 6.22
N ALA A 166 2.30 3.06 5.65
CA ALA A 166 2.05 4.32 6.36
C ALA A 166 0.56 4.53 6.67
N MET A 167 -0.32 4.16 5.73
CA MET A 167 -1.76 4.24 5.92
C MET A 167 -2.26 3.27 7.00
N TYR A 168 -1.77 2.02 7.02
CA TYR A 168 -2.13 1.06 8.07
C TYR A 168 -1.66 1.50 9.46
N ALA A 169 -0.44 2.07 9.57
CA ALA A 169 0.07 2.60 10.82
C ALA A 169 -0.79 3.77 11.36
N LEU A 170 -1.23 4.68 10.48
CA LEU A 170 -2.10 5.80 10.86
C LEU A 170 -3.45 5.30 11.40
N VAL A 171 -4.08 4.34 10.72
CA VAL A 171 -5.36 3.76 11.16
C VAL A 171 -5.22 3.08 12.52
N ALA A 172 -4.14 2.32 12.75
CA ALA A 172 -3.89 1.68 14.03
C ALA A 172 -3.76 2.70 15.18
N LEU A 173 -3.07 3.81 14.96
CA LEU A 173 -2.93 4.88 15.96
C LEU A 173 -4.28 5.55 16.30
N ILE A 174 -5.14 5.77 15.30
CA ILE A 174 -6.47 6.35 15.52
C ILE A 174 -7.32 5.39 16.38
N VAL A 175 -7.31 4.10 16.07
CA VAL A 175 -8.06 3.09 16.84
C VAL A 175 -7.57 3.03 18.29
N LEU A 176 -6.25 3.00 18.51
CA LEU A 176 -5.67 3.03 19.86
C LEU A 176 -6.06 4.31 20.62
N GLY A 177 -6.02 5.46 19.96
CA GLY A 177 -6.45 6.74 20.53
C GLY A 177 -7.92 6.74 20.94
N LEU A 178 -8.81 6.17 20.13
CA LEU A 178 -10.23 6.05 20.45
C LEU A 178 -10.49 5.11 21.63
N VAL A 179 -9.79 3.97 21.68
CA VAL A 179 -9.89 3.01 22.79
C VAL A 179 -9.41 3.65 24.09
N ALA A 180 -8.24 4.28 24.09
CA ALA A 180 -7.70 4.99 25.25
C ALA A 180 -8.65 6.12 25.71
N GLY A 181 -9.17 6.92 24.77
CA GLY A 181 -10.14 7.98 25.05
C GLY A 181 -11.42 7.45 25.70
N ALA A 182 -11.98 6.35 25.17
CA ALA A 182 -13.17 5.72 25.73
C ALA A 182 -12.93 5.19 27.16
N LEU A 183 -11.78 4.54 27.40
CA LEU A 183 -11.41 4.04 28.73
C LEU A 183 -11.29 5.18 29.75
N VAL A 184 -10.63 6.29 29.39
CA VAL A 184 -10.50 7.47 30.26
C VAL A 184 -11.87 8.09 30.58
N LEU A 185 -12.77 8.19 29.59
CA LEU A 185 -14.12 8.72 29.81
C LEU A 185 -14.94 7.83 30.77
N VAL A 186 -14.88 6.51 30.61
CA VAL A 186 -15.58 5.58 31.50
C VAL A 186 -15.03 5.68 32.93
N ARG A 187 -13.70 5.75 33.09
CA ARG A 187 -13.06 5.92 34.40
C ARG A 187 -13.49 7.21 35.10
N ARG A 188 -13.44 8.35 34.39
CA ARG A 188 -13.88 9.65 34.94
C ARG A 188 -15.34 9.65 35.38
N ARG A 189 -16.23 9.01 34.61
CA ARG A 189 -17.65 8.90 34.97
C ARG A 189 -17.88 8.06 36.23
N LYS A 190 -17.09 6.99 36.42
CA LYS A 190 -17.13 6.16 37.63
C LYS A 190 -16.62 6.92 38.86
N GLN A 191 -15.46 7.56 38.77
CA GLN A 191 -14.90 8.37 39.87
C GLN A 191 -15.87 9.47 40.30
N ALA A 192 -16.42 10.23 39.35
CA ALA A 192 -17.39 11.27 39.66
C ALA A 192 -18.68 10.74 40.32
N ALA A 193 -19.03 9.46 40.15
CA ALA A 193 -20.16 8.85 40.87
C ALA A 193 -19.75 8.49 42.30
N ILE A 194 -18.56 7.91 42.49
CA ILE A 194 -18.00 7.56 43.81
C ILE A 194 -17.85 8.82 44.68
N ASP A 195 -17.31 9.92 44.13
CA ASP A 195 -17.13 11.18 44.86
C ASP A 195 -18.46 11.75 45.39
N GLU A 196 -19.53 11.58 44.62
CA GLU A 196 -20.87 12.04 44.98
C GLU A 196 -21.47 11.22 46.12
N PHE A 197 -21.25 9.90 46.13
CA PHE A 197 -21.62 9.04 47.26
C PHE A 197 -20.78 9.33 48.51
N ALA A 198 -19.46 9.49 48.35
CA ALA A 198 -18.55 9.86 49.43
C ALA A 198 -18.96 11.18 50.10
N GLY A 199 -19.39 12.18 49.30
CA GLY A 199 -19.93 13.43 49.82
C GLY A 199 -21.14 13.25 50.74
N VAL A 200 -22.07 12.35 50.39
CA VAL A 200 -23.25 12.06 51.22
C VAL A 200 -22.86 11.36 52.53
N PHE A 201 -21.96 10.38 52.47
CA PHE A 201 -21.48 9.69 53.68
C PHE A 201 -20.72 10.63 54.61
N SER A 202 -19.84 11.47 54.07
CA SER A 202 -19.07 12.47 54.83
C SER A 202 -20.00 13.48 55.51
N TYR A 203 -20.95 14.04 54.77
CA TYR A 203 -21.95 14.96 55.32
C TYR A 203 -22.76 14.32 56.46
N THR A 204 -23.18 13.07 56.29
CA THR A 204 -23.93 12.34 57.33
C THR A 204 -23.07 12.08 58.57
N ALA A 205 -21.80 11.71 58.39
CA ALA A 205 -20.86 11.51 59.49
C ALA A 205 -20.64 12.80 60.28
N GLU A 206 -20.57 13.95 59.60
CA GLU A 206 -20.47 15.28 60.22
C GLU A 206 -21.71 15.62 61.07
N LEU A 207 -22.92 15.44 60.55
CA LEU A 207 -24.17 15.65 61.31
C LEU A 207 -24.19 14.78 62.58
N LEU A 208 -23.82 13.51 62.45
CA LEU A 208 -23.77 12.60 63.60
C LEU A 208 -22.75 13.04 64.64
N ALA A 209 -21.58 13.55 64.21
CA ALA A 209 -20.53 14.08 65.08
C ALA A 209 -20.91 15.40 65.75
N ALA A 210 -21.70 16.25 65.08
CA ALA A 210 -22.23 17.49 65.62
C ALA A 210 -23.32 17.27 66.69
N GLY A 211 -23.81 16.03 66.83
CA GLY A 211 -24.82 15.68 67.82
C GLY A 211 -26.26 15.72 67.31
N ASP A 212 -26.45 15.85 66.00
CA ASP A 212 -27.79 15.89 65.39
C ASP A 212 -28.58 14.60 65.62
N GLU A 213 -29.88 14.65 65.33
CA GLU A 213 -30.79 13.52 65.54
C GLU A 213 -30.38 12.34 64.65
N VAL A 214 -30.08 11.20 65.30
CA VAL A 214 -29.43 10.05 64.67
C VAL A 214 -30.32 9.44 63.59
N ARG A 215 -31.63 9.34 63.83
CA ARG A 215 -32.57 8.72 62.90
C ARG A 215 -32.74 9.58 61.65
N GLU A 216 -32.92 10.88 61.81
CA GLU A 216 -33.06 11.86 60.73
C GLU A 216 -31.79 11.94 59.89
N ALA A 217 -30.60 11.99 60.50
CA ALA A 217 -29.34 11.97 59.77
C ALA A 217 -29.18 10.71 58.90
N ILE A 218 -29.45 9.52 59.47
CA ILE A 218 -29.36 8.25 58.74
C ILE A 218 -30.43 8.14 57.64
N PHE A 219 -31.65 8.60 57.91
CA PHE A 219 -32.73 8.58 56.91
C PHE A 219 -32.45 9.55 55.74
N ASN A 220 -31.95 10.74 56.03
CA ASN A 220 -31.53 11.72 55.01
C ASN A 220 -30.36 11.20 54.15
N CYS A 221 -29.42 10.46 54.76
CA CYS A 221 -28.37 9.74 54.05
C CYS A 221 -28.96 8.75 53.05
N TYR A 222 -29.84 7.86 53.53
CA TYR A 222 -30.51 6.84 52.72
C TYR A 222 -31.27 7.45 51.52
N GLU A 223 -32.07 8.49 51.75
CA GLU A 223 -32.79 9.16 50.66
C GLU A 223 -31.85 9.80 49.64
N SER A 224 -30.76 10.42 50.11
CA SER A 224 -29.77 11.05 49.23
C SER A 224 -29.06 10.02 48.36
N LEU A 225 -28.70 8.86 48.91
CA LEU A 225 -28.15 7.74 48.14
C LEU A 225 -29.15 7.24 47.08
N CYS A 226 -30.42 7.07 47.42
CA CYS A 226 -31.47 6.65 46.48
C CYS A 226 -31.58 7.63 45.31
N ARG A 227 -31.59 8.94 45.57
CA ARG A 227 -31.61 9.98 44.52
C ARG A 227 -30.39 9.91 43.60
N ILE A 228 -29.19 9.71 44.16
CA ILE A 228 -27.95 9.58 43.37
C ILE A 228 -28.00 8.33 42.49
N LEU A 229 -28.38 7.18 43.06
CA LEU A 229 -28.50 5.91 42.33
C LEU A 229 -29.48 6.00 41.15
N MET A 230 -30.63 6.68 41.32
CA MET A 230 -31.59 6.91 40.24
C MET A 230 -31.01 7.81 39.15
N ARG A 231 -30.45 8.97 39.51
CA ARG A 231 -29.89 9.92 38.54
C ARG A 231 -28.71 9.34 37.75
N ARG A 232 -27.92 8.47 38.38
CA ARG A 232 -26.78 7.78 37.74
C ARG A 232 -27.19 6.53 36.96
N GLY A 233 -28.47 6.13 37.00
CA GLY A 233 -29.00 5.00 36.24
C GLY A 233 -28.71 3.63 36.86
N PHE A 234 -28.29 3.58 38.13
CA PHE A 234 -28.19 2.33 38.89
C PHE A 234 -29.57 1.79 39.28
N LEU A 235 -30.62 2.59 39.11
CA LEU A 235 -32.01 2.26 39.40
C LEU A 235 -32.95 2.70 38.28
N ARG A 236 -34.08 1.97 38.14
CA ARG A 236 -35.08 2.23 37.11
C ARG A 236 -36.31 3.01 37.60
N ARG A 237 -36.68 2.88 38.88
CA ARG A 237 -37.84 3.52 39.53
C ARG A 237 -37.59 3.67 41.04
N ASP A 238 -38.43 4.45 41.72
CA ASP A 238 -38.50 4.50 43.19
C ASP A 238 -38.71 3.07 43.73
N PHE A 239 -37.80 2.60 44.59
CA PHE A 239 -37.66 1.21 45.04
C PHE A 239 -38.94 0.49 45.50
N GLU A 240 -39.07 -0.80 45.18
CA GLU A 240 -40.10 -1.69 45.77
C GLU A 240 -39.52 -2.72 46.77
N THR A 241 -38.23 -3.10 46.71
CA THR A 241 -37.62 -4.06 47.67
C THR A 241 -36.20 -3.72 48.14
N VAL A 242 -35.84 -4.12 49.38
CA VAL A 242 -34.50 -3.91 50.00
C VAL A 242 -33.37 -4.55 49.18
N ARG A 243 -33.63 -5.68 48.52
CA ARG A 243 -32.64 -6.41 47.72
C ARG A 243 -32.20 -5.65 46.46
N GLU A 244 -33.07 -4.82 45.89
CA GLU A 244 -32.73 -3.97 44.74
C GLU A 244 -31.82 -2.81 45.15
N PHE A 245 -32.02 -2.25 46.35
CA PHE A 245 -31.14 -1.22 46.91
C PHE A 245 -29.74 -1.76 47.14
N GLU A 246 -29.64 -2.92 47.78
CA GLU A 246 -28.36 -3.59 48.03
C GLU A 246 -27.60 -3.86 46.71
N LEU A 247 -28.28 -4.38 45.69
CA LEU A 247 -27.67 -4.63 44.38
C LEU A 247 -27.22 -3.33 43.69
N ALA A 248 -27.99 -2.26 43.81
CA ALA A 248 -27.65 -0.97 43.21
C ALA A 248 -26.42 -0.34 43.89
N ILE A 249 -26.32 -0.40 45.22
CA ILE A 249 -25.14 0.05 45.96
C ILE A 249 -23.91 -0.79 45.59
N ARG A 250 -24.02 -2.13 45.52
CA ARG A 250 -22.91 -3.01 45.07
C ARG A 250 -22.40 -2.67 43.66
N ASN A 251 -23.29 -2.28 42.76
CA ASN A 251 -22.91 -1.90 41.39
C ASN A 251 -22.33 -0.48 41.31
N ALA A 252 -22.72 0.41 42.23
CA ALA A 252 -22.36 1.81 42.22
C ALA A 252 -21.09 2.12 43.02
N LEU A 253 -20.85 1.38 44.09
CA LEU A 253 -19.73 1.56 45.01
C LEU A 253 -18.88 0.30 45.07
N PRO A 254 -17.54 0.41 44.93
CA PRO A 254 -16.65 -0.73 45.03
C PRO A 254 -16.33 -1.11 46.49
N ILE A 255 -17.33 -1.16 47.37
CA ILE A 255 -17.16 -1.47 48.81
C ILE A 255 -17.25 -2.97 49.10
N SER A 256 -16.65 -3.39 50.20
CA SER A 256 -16.70 -4.76 50.70
C SER A 256 -18.11 -5.16 51.13
N GLU A 257 -18.40 -6.46 51.10
CA GLU A 257 -19.67 -6.99 51.59
C GLU A 257 -19.86 -6.70 53.08
N GLN A 258 -18.77 -6.58 53.85
CA GLN A 258 -18.83 -6.24 55.27
C GLN A 258 -19.27 -4.79 55.48
N ALA A 259 -18.69 -3.84 54.74
CA ALA A 259 -19.08 -2.43 54.80
C ALA A 259 -20.54 -2.23 54.36
N LEU A 260 -20.97 -2.97 53.33
CA LEU A 260 -22.36 -2.96 52.88
C LEU A 260 -23.33 -3.47 53.95
N VAL A 261 -23.02 -4.58 54.62
CA VAL A 261 -23.85 -5.12 55.71
C VAL A 261 -23.91 -4.17 56.90
N ALA A 262 -22.80 -3.49 57.22
CA ALA A 262 -22.79 -2.47 58.27
C ALA A 262 -23.70 -1.28 57.91
N LEU A 263 -23.66 -0.83 56.65
CA LEU A 263 -24.50 0.24 56.14
C LEU A 263 -25.99 -0.15 56.15
N ASP A 264 -26.32 -1.36 55.72
CA ASP A 264 -27.69 -1.88 55.71
C ASP A 264 -28.28 -1.96 57.13
N ARG A 265 -27.50 -2.46 58.09
CA ARG A 265 -27.92 -2.54 59.50
C ARG A 265 -28.31 -1.20 60.10
N ILE A 266 -27.55 -0.13 59.82
CA ILE A 266 -27.89 1.20 60.36
C ILE A 266 -29.12 1.79 59.69
N PHE A 267 -29.37 1.50 58.42
CA PHE A 267 -30.59 1.90 57.72
C PHE A 267 -31.81 1.14 58.23
N GLU A 268 -31.71 -0.18 58.42
CA GLU A 268 -32.77 -0.99 59.01
C GLU A 268 -33.11 -0.52 60.42
N GLU A 269 -32.09 -0.26 61.25
CA GLU A 269 -32.26 0.22 62.62
C GLU A 269 -32.96 1.59 62.65
N ALA A 270 -32.55 2.52 61.78
CA ALA A 270 -33.18 3.83 61.68
C ALA A 270 -34.61 3.78 61.12
N ARG A 271 -34.93 2.79 60.29
CA ARG A 271 -36.25 2.68 59.64
C ARG A 271 -37.27 1.90 60.46
N TYR A 272 -36.86 0.82 61.12
CA TYR A 272 -37.78 -0.15 61.71
C TYR A 272 -37.77 -0.19 63.23
N SER A 273 -36.74 0.36 63.90
CA SER A 273 -36.70 0.35 65.36
C SER A 273 -37.73 1.33 65.94
N SER A 274 -38.42 0.91 67.01
CA SER A 274 -39.42 1.73 67.73
C SER A 274 -38.84 2.50 68.91
N HIS A 275 -37.55 2.32 69.23
CA HIS A 275 -36.88 2.99 70.34
C HIS A 275 -36.12 4.26 69.92
N VAL A 276 -35.82 5.13 70.88
CA VAL A 276 -34.99 6.32 70.64
C VAL A 276 -33.55 5.89 70.38
N LEU A 277 -32.97 6.33 69.26
CA LEU A 277 -31.58 6.04 68.92
C LEU A 277 -30.65 6.89 69.77
N GLY A 278 -30.09 6.28 70.81
CA GLY A 278 -29.13 6.90 71.71
C GLY A 278 -27.68 6.84 71.21
N GLU A 279 -26.77 7.25 72.10
CA GLU A 279 -25.33 7.35 71.84
C GLU A 279 -24.66 6.07 71.30
N PRO A 280 -25.01 4.85 71.74
CA PRO A 280 -24.46 3.62 71.16
C PRO A 280 -24.79 3.45 69.66
N HIS A 281 -25.98 3.88 69.23
CA HIS A 281 -26.39 3.82 67.82
C HIS A 281 -25.67 4.88 66.98
N ARG A 282 -25.43 6.07 67.56
CA ARG A 282 -24.62 7.13 66.94
C ARG A 282 -23.20 6.64 66.64
N GLN A 283 -22.54 6.04 67.63
CA GLN A 283 -21.19 5.51 67.48
C GLN A 283 -21.13 4.37 66.44
N ASN A 284 -22.12 3.48 66.42
CA ASN A 284 -22.23 2.44 65.41
C ASN A 284 -22.41 3.02 63.99
N ALA A 285 -23.25 4.04 63.83
CA ALA A 285 -23.46 4.71 62.54
C ALA A 285 -22.22 5.46 62.05
N GLN A 286 -21.53 6.18 62.95
CA GLN A 286 -20.24 6.81 62.62
C GLN A 286 -19.21 5.77 62.19
N MET A 287 -19.11 4.64 62.90
CA MET A 287 -18.20 3.55 62.55
C MET A 287 -18.52 3.00 61.16
N ALA A 288 -19.78 2.63 60.88
CA ALA A 288 -20.20 2.10 59.59
C ALA A 288 -19.92 3.08 58.42
N LEU A 289 -20.22 4.37 58.59
CA LEU A 289 -19.95 5.40 57.57
C LEU A 289 -18.45 5.62 57.37
N SER A 290 -17.66 5.62 58.46
CA SER A 290 -16.21 5.79 58.39
C SER A 290 -15.53 4.62 57.67
N THR A 291 -15.99 3.38 57.88
CA THR A 291 -15.50 2.20 57.15
C THR A 291 -15.78 2.31 55.66
N VAL A 292 -16.99 2.73 55.26
CA VAL A 292 -17.34 2.93 53.84
C VAL A 292 -16.46 4.02 53.21
N LEU A 293 -16.26 5.14 53.90
CA LEU A 293 -15.39 6.23 53.42
C LEU A 293 -13.93 5.79 53.28
N GLN A 294 -13.41 5.04 54.25
CA GLN A 294 -12.05 4.51 54.20
C GLN A 294 -11.86 3.55 53.04
N GLU A 295 -12.79 2.63 52.80
CA GLU A 295 -12.69 1.71 51.66
C GLU A 295 -12.76 2.45 50.31
N ILE A 296 -13.59 3.50 50.22
CA ILE A 296 -13.64 4.35 49.02
C ILE A 296 -12.29 5.04 48.78
N ASP A 297 -11.67 5.58 49.83
CA ASP A 297 -10.38 6.29 49.77
C ASP A 297 -9.22 5.35 49.39
N GLU A 298 -9.15 4.18 50.04
CA GLU A 298 -8.15 3.15 49.76
C GLU A 298 -8.19 2.66 48.30
N LEU A 299 -9.36 2.69 47.66
CA LEU A 299 -9.52 2.32 46.26
C LEU A 299 -9.17 3.45 45.28
N GLN A 300 -9.15 4.71 45.74
CA GLN A 300 -8.66 5.85 44.95
C GLN A 300 -7.13 5.93 44.97
N ASP A 301 -6.49 5.42 46.02
CA ASP A 301 -5.04 5.55 46.26
C ASP A 301 -4.18 4.42 45.67
N ILE A 302 -4.75 3.36 45.08
CA ILE A 302 -3.98 2.32 44.39
C ILE A 302 -3.52 2.86 43.02
N PRO A 303 -2.22 3.15 42.82
CA PRO A 303 -1.70 3.36 41.48
C PRO A 303 -1.72 1.99 40.82
N GLU A 304 -2.46 1.85 39.71
CA GLU A 304 -2.43 0.64 38.89
C GLU A 304 -0.98 0.38 38.44
N ARG A 305 -0.25 -0.46 39.19
CA ARG A 305 1.09 -0.91 38.82
C ARG A 305 0.93 -1.82 37.60
N ASP A 306 1.37 -1.31 36.46
CA ASP A 306 1.50 -1.97 35.16
C ASP A 306 1.55 -3.49 35.26
N SER A 307 0.42 -4.13 34.98
CA SER A 307 0.34 -5.59 34.84
C SER A 307 0.04 -5.96 33.40
N PHE A 308 0.79 -5.43 32.43
CA PHE A 308 0.86 -5.99 31.06
C PHE A 308 2.19 -5.62 30.41
N LEU A 309 3.24 -6.40 30.67
CA LEU A 309 4.29 -6.77 29.69
C LEU A 309 4.95 -8.11 30.14
N THR A 310 4.18 -9.19 30.16
CA THR A 310 4.64 -10.55 29.77
C THR A 310 4.17 -10.72 28.32
N GLU A 311 4.90 -11.26 27.35
CA GLU A 311 6.06 -12.13 27.27
C GLU A 311 6.64 -12.01 25.84
N ALA A 312 7.96 -12.24 25.73
CA ALA A 312 8.73 -12.76 24.59
C ALA A 312 8.59 -12.14 23.19
#